data_AF-A0AB35MKL1-F1
#
_entry.id   AF-A0AB35MKL1-F1
#
_cell.length_a   1.000
_cell.length_b   1.000
_cell.length_c   1.000
_cell.angle_alpha   90.00
_cell.angle_beta   90.00
_cell.angle_gamma   90.00
#
_symmetry.space_group_name_H-M   'P 1'
#
loop_
_entity.id
_entity.type
_entity.pdbx_description
1 polymer ?
#
loop_
_entity_poly.entity_id
_entity_poly.type
_entity_poly.pdbx_seq_one_letter_code
_entity_poly.pdbx_strand_id
1 'polypeptide(L)'
;MIASGRDVVATIVVGGAMALAWAHVSGADWPLVGSARTTAGLVYVLGVIACASGSAEAWQQDRSRRRWYHPLGSLTSLAATAALVWALISGSSAAVVMLAIVVAVKWAFATVRHLVTPARSPA
;
A
#
# COMPACT_ATOMS: atom_id res chain seq x y z
N MET A 1 10.31 7.44 17.78
CA MET A 1 9.56 6.35 18.43
C MET A 1 9.25 5.33 17.35
N ILE A 2 9.89 4.15 17.39
CA ILE A 2 9.60 3.07 16.45
C ILE A 2 8.37 2.33 16.97
N ALA A 3 7.37 2.26 16.09
CA ALA A 3 6.15 1.46 16.11
C ALA A 3 5.04 1.90 17.08
N SER A 4 4.21 2.85 16.64
CA SER A 4 2.83 2.84 17.10
C SER A 4 2.18 1.51 16.67
N GLY A 5 1.21 0.97 17.41
CA GLY A 5 0.55 -0.29 17.04
C GLY A 5 -0.03 -0.27 15.61
N ARG A 6 -0.33 0.92 15.07
CA ARG A 6 -0.76 1.13 13.69
C ARG A 6 0.32 0.86 12.65
N ASP A 7 1.58 1.18 12.95
CA ASP A 7 2.71 0.91 12.05
C ASP A 7 2.94 -0.59 11.94
N VAL A 8 2.83 -1.32 13.06
CA VAL A 8 2.92 -2.79 13.09
C VAL A 8 1.83 -3.41 12.21
N VAL A 9 0.58 -2.98 12.37
CA VAL A 9 -0.54 -3.46 11.55
C VAL A 9 -0.31 -3.16 10.07
N ALA A 10 0.12 -1.94 9.73
CA ALA A 10 0.41 -1.58 8.34
C ALA A 10 1.52 -2.46 7.74
N THR A 11 2.59 -2.72 8.49
CA THR A 11 3.68 -3.60 8.04
C THR A 11 3.22 -5.04 7.84
N ILE A 12 2.43 -5.60 8.76
CA ILE A 12 1.89 -6.96 8.61
C ILE A 12 1.00 -7.06 7.37
N VAL A 13 0.13 -6.08 7.15
CA VAL A 13 -0.80 -6.06 6.01
C VAL A 13 -0.05 -5.92 4.68
N VAL A 14 0.96 -5.06 4.61
CA VAL A 14 1.81 -4.91 3.42
C VAL A 14 2.65 -6.17 3.18
N GLY A 15 3.17 -6.78 4.24
CA GLY A 15 3.86 -8.07 4.17
C GLY A 15 2.96 -9.17 3.63
N GLY A 16 1.70 -9.23 4.08
CA GLY A 16 0.68 -10.14 3.55
C GLY A 16 0.39 -9.91 2.07
N ALA A 17 0.33 -8.66 1.62
CA ALA A 17 0.16 -8.32 0.21
C ALA A 17 1.35 -8.80 -0.64
N MET A 18 2.59 -8.68 -0.13
CA MET A 18 3.79 -9.18 -0.81
C MET A 18 3.82 -10.70 -0.85
N ALA A 19 3.45 -11.35 0.25
CA ALA A 19 3.36 -12.81 0.32
C ALA A 19 2.35 -13.35 -0.69
N LEU A 20 1.18 -12.71 -0.86
CA LEU A 20 0.19 -13.09 -1.86
C LEU A 20 0.71 -12.93 -3.29
N ALA A 21 1.36 -11.81 -3.60
CA ALA A 21 1.93 -11.59 -4.93
C ALA A 21 3.05 -12.59 -5.23
N TRP A 22 3.90 -12.88 -4.24
CA TRP A 22 4.94 -13.88 -4.36
C TRP A 22 4.36 -15.29 -4.55
N ALA A 23 3.37 -15.68 -3.75
CA ALA A 23 2.66 -16.96 -3.89
C ALA A 23 2.04 -17.12 -5.29
N HIS A 24 1.53 -16.03 -5.87
CA HIS A 24 0.94 -16.03 -7.20
C HIS A 24 1.97 -16.32 -8.29
N VAL A 25 3.10 -15.62 -8.23
CA VAL A 25 4.16 -15.75 -9.24
C VAL A 25 4.91 -17.07 -9.11
N SER A 26 5.05 -17.58 -7.88
CA SER A 26 5.67 -18.89 -7.63
C SER A 26 4.75 -20.08 -7.92
N GLY A 27 3.46 -19.83 -8.18
CA GLY A 27 2.49 -20.90 -8.41
C GLY A 27 2.23 -21.75 -7.16
N ALA A 28 2.35 -21.17 -5.97
CA ALA A 28 2.06 -21.88 -4.73
C ALA A 28 0.58 -22.29 -4.71
N ASP A 29 0.29 -23.53 -4.29
CA ASP A 29 -1.06 -24.11 -4.19
C ASP A 29 -1.88 -23.53 -3.04
N TRP A 30 -2.04 -22.21 -3.02
CA TRP A 30 -2.89 -21.50 -2.07
C TRP A 30 -4.26 -21.27 -2.69
N PRO A 31 -5.36 -21.54 -1.95
CA PRO A 31 -6.73 -21.57 -2.49
C PRO A 31 -7.22 -20.22 -3.06
N LEU A 32 -6.53 -19.12 -2.78
CA LEU A 32 -6.91 -17.77 -3.19
C LEU A 32 -6.06 -17.18 -4.33
N VAL A 33 -4.98 -17.89 -4.71
CA VAL A 33 -3.89 -17.34 -5.52
C VAL A 33 -3.84 -17.93 -6.94
N GLY A 34 -4.70 -18.92 -7.22
CA GLY A 34 -4.85 -19.54 -8.55
C GLY A 34 -5.44 -18.63 -9.64
N SER A 35 -5.86 -17.40 -9.31
CA SER A 35 -6.31 -16.41 -10.28
C SER A 35 -5.65 -15.06 -10.03
N ALA A 36 -5.13 -14.46 -11.10
CA ALA A 36 -4.54 -13.12 -11.04
C ALA A 36 -5.56 -12.07 -10.58
N ARG A 37 -6.84 -12.25 -10.91
CA ARG A 37 -7.92 -11.31 -10.56
C ARG A 37 -8.22 -11.34 -9.06
N THR A 38 -8.35 -12.54 -8.48
CA THR A 38 -8.59 -12.69 -7.05
C THR A 38 -7.38 -12.21 -6.25
N THR A 39 -6.17 -12.56 -6.69
CA THR A 39 -4.93 -12.11 -6.07
C THR A 39 -4.81 -10.59 -6.10
N ALA A 40 -5.02 -9.96 -7.25
CA ALA A 40 -4.98 -8.50 -7.38
C ALA A 40 -6.01 -7.82 -6.47
N GLY A 41 -7.23 -8.36 -6.40
CA GLY A 41 -8.26 -7.88 -5.49
C GLY A 41 -7.82 -7.91 -4.03
N LEU A 42 -7.26 -9.03 -3.57
CA LEU A 42 -6.77 -9.17 -2.20
C LEU A 42 -5.60 -8.24 -1.90
N VAL A 43 -4.61 -8.15 -2.80
CA VAL A 43 -3.46 -7.23 -2.66
C VAL A 43 -3.94 -5.79 -2.56
N TYR A 44 -4.93 -5.40 -3.39
CA TYR A 44 -5.50 -4.06 -3.34
C TYR A 44 -6.23 -3.78 -2.02
N VAL A 45 -7.06 -4.71 -1.55
CA VAL A 45 -7.78 -4.59 -0.28
C VAL A 45 -6.81 -4.45 0.89
N LEU A 46 -5.75 -5.26 0.94
CA LEU A 46 -4.70 -5.13 1.94
C LEU A 46 -4.01 -3.76 1.84
N GLY A 47 -3.70 -3.30 0.63
CA GLY A 47 -3.16 -1.94 0.41
C GLY A 47 -4.08 -0.83 0.96
N VAL A 48 -5.40 -0.95 0.78
CA VAL A 48 -6.39 -0.02 1.34
C VAL A 48 -6.41 -0.06 2.87
N ILE A 49 -6.40 -1.26 3.47
CA ILE A 49 -6.35 -1.44 4.93
C ILE A 49 -5.08 -0.80 5.51
N ALA A 50 -3.92 -1.05 4.90
CA ALA A 50 -2.65 -0.46 5.31
C ALA A 50 -2.66 1.07 5.20
N CYS A 51 -3.33 1.61 4.17
CA CYS A 51 -3.52 3.06 4.05
C CYS A 51 -4.42 3.59 5.18
N ALA A 52 -5.56 2.94 5.43
CA ALA A 52 -6.52 3.38 6.45
C ALA A 52 -5.94 3.35 7.88
N SER A 53 -5.10 2.37 8.20
CA SER A 53 -4.45 2.27 9.51
C SER A 53 -3.42 3.36 9.78
N GLY A 54 -2.76 3.89 8.74
CA GLY A 54 -1.73 4.93 8.87
C GLY A 54 -2.22 6.37 8.63
N SER A 55 -3.39 6.57 8.01
CA SER A 55 -3.71 7.85 7.37
C SER A 55 -4.90 8.65 7.90
N ALA A 56 -5.72 8.10 8.80
CA ALA A 56 -6.97 8.76 9.21
C ALA A 56 -6.76 10.14 9.87
N GLU A 57 -5.61 10.36 10.53
CA GLU A 57 -5.32 11.63 11.22
C GLU A 57 -4.29 12.52 10.48
N ALA A 58 -3.59 11.99 9.47
CA ALA A 58 -2.39 12.62 8.88
C ALA A 58 -2.63 13.44 7.60
N TRP A 59 -3.87 13.48 7.11
CA TRP A 59 -4.29 14.22 5.90
C TRP A 59 -5.27 15.36 6.18
N GLN A 60 -5.33 15.88 7.42
CA GLN A 60 -5.94 17.18 7.66
C GLN A 60 -5.28 18.18 6.69
N GLN A 61 -6.06 18.60 5.69
CA GLN A 61 -5.65 19.54 4.65
C GLN A 61 -5.46 20.91 5.31
N ASP A 62 -4.29 21.13 5.89
CA ASP A 62 -3.79 22.50 5.98
C ASP A 62 -3.46 22.92 4.55
N ARG A 63 -4.47 23.47 3.84
CA ARG A 63 -4.37 23.94 2.44
C ARG A 63 -3.19 24.89 2.24
N SER A 64 -2.70 25.53 3.30
CA SER A 64 -1.57 26.46 3.29
C SER A 64 -0.19 25.78 3.17
N ARG A 65 -0.07 24.49 3.52
CA ARG A 65 1.21 23.74 3.47
C ARG A 65 1.09 22.50 2.59
N ARG A 66 1.06 22.70 1.26
CA ARG A 66 1.28 21.61 0.29
C ARG A 66 2.69 21.04 0.47
N ARG A 67 2.82 20.02 1.29
CA ARG A 67 4.08 19.29 1.47
C ARG A 67 4.30 18.32 0.31
N TRP A 68 5.57 18.05 0.00
CA TRP A 68 6.02 17.21 -1.12
C TRP A 68 5.38 15.80 -1.17
N TYR A 69 4.91 15.26 -0.04
CA TYR A 69 4.31 13.93 0.04
C TYR A 69 2.85 13.85 -0.44
N HIS A 70 2.14 14.97 -0.60
CA HIS A 70 0.76 14.97 -1.14
C HIS A 70 0.67 14.48 -2.60
N PRO A 71 1.43 15.03 -3.57
CA PRO A 71 1.38 14.56 -4.94
C PRO A 71 1.83 13.10 -5.06
N LEU A 72 2.85 12.68 -4.30
CA LEU A 72 3.32 11.29 -4.29
C LEU A 72 2.23 10.30 -3.82
N GLY A 73 1.50 10.64 -2.76
CA GLY A 73 0.39 9.82 -2.26
C GLY A 73 -0.74 9.68 -3.28
N SER A 74 -1.04 10.75 -4.01
CA SER A 74 -2.07 10.73 -5.06
C SER A 74 -1.64 9.89 -6.27
N LEU A 75 -0.40 10.08 -6.74
CA LEU A 75 0.15 9.35 -7.90
C LEU A 75 0.22 7.85 -7.63
N THR A 76 0.71 7.44 -6.46
CA THR A 76 0.78 6.02 -6.08
C THR A 76 -0.60 5.40 -5.93
N SER A 77 -1.60 6.15 -5.46
CA SER A 77 -2.99 5.66 -5.38
C SER A 77 -3.59 5.48 -6.78
N LEU A 78 -3.36 6.43 -7.70
CA LEU A 78 -3.78 6.30 -9.09
C LEU A 78 -3.12 5.10 -9.76
N ALA A 79 -1.80 4.93 -9.56
CA ALA A 79 -1.04 3.81 -10.10
C ALA A 79 -1.53 2.46 -9.56
N ALA A 80 -1.88 2.37 -8.26
CA ALA A 80 -2.44 1.16 -7.67
C ALA A 80 -3.80 0.81 -8.30
N THR A 81 -4.69 1.79 -8.47
CA THR A 81 -5.98 1.55 -9.11
C THR A 81 -5.82 1.17 -10.59
N ALA A 82 -4.91 1.81 -11.32
CA ALA A 82 -4.61 1.45 -12.71
C ALA A 82 -4.06 0.01 -12.82
N ALA A 83 -3.14 -0.38 -11.94
CA ALA A 83 -2.59 -1.73 -11.88
C ALA A 83 -3.67 -2.77 -11.53
N LEU A 84 -4.58 -2.45 -10.60
CA LEU A 84 -5.73 -3.30 -10.30
C LEU A 84 -6.62 -3.49 -11.53
N VAL A 85 -7.04 -2.40 -12.18
CA VAL A 85 -7.90 -2.47 -13.37
C VAL A 85 -7.23 -3.29 -14.48
N TRP A 86 -5.93 -3.07 -14.69
CA TRP A 86 -5.15 -3.86 -15.64
C TRP A 86 -5.16 -5.35 -15.29
N ALA A 87 -4.94 -5.72 -14.03
CA ALA A 87 -4.99 -7.12 -13.59
C ALA A 87 -6.38 -7.74 -13.74
N LEU A 88 -7.45 -6.98 -13.47
CA LEU A 88 -8.83 -7.45 -13.61
C LEU A 88 -9.21 -7.72 -15.07
N ILE A 89 -8.81 -6.84 -15.99
CA ILE A 89 -9.11 -6.99 -17.42
C ILE A 89 -8.25 -8.12 -18.01
N SER A 90 -6.93 -8.00 -17.86
CA SER A 90 -5.99 -8.90 -18.54
C SER A 90 -5.80 -10.26 -17.89
N GLY A 91 -6.07 -10.38 -16.58
CA GLY A 91 -5.67 -11.57 -15.81
C GLY A 91 -4.14 -11.76 -15.74
N SER A 92 -3.36 -10.70 -15.94
CA SER A 92 -1.90 -10.74 -16.00
C SER A 92 -1.25 -10.80 -14.61
N SER A 93 -0.33 -11.75 -14.40
CA SER A 93 0.53 -11.80 -13.22
C SER A 93 1.47 -10.59 -13.14
N ALA A 94 1.89 -10.01 -14.27
CA ALA A 94 2.72 -8.80 -14.28
C ALA A 94 1.98 -7.61 -13.66
N ALA A 95 0.66 -7.50 -13.88
CA ALA A 95 -0.17 -6.47 -13.27
C ALA A 95 -0.32 -6.67 -11.74
N VAL A 96 -0.40 -7.93 -11.28
CA VAL A 96 -0.38 -8.27 -9.83
C VAL A 96 0.94 -7.83 -9.19
N VAL A 97 2.07 -8.14 -9.82
CA VAL A 97 3.40 -7.75 -9.33
C VAL A 97 3.54 -6.23 -9.29
N MET A 98 3.12 -5.52 -10.34
CA MET A 98 3.15 -4.05 -10.33
C MET A 98 2.30 -3.46 -9.22
N LEU A 99 1.09 -3.99 -9.01
CA LEU A 99 0.22 -3.56 -7.91
C LEU A 99 0.90 -3.75 -6.55
N ALA A 100 1.51 -4.92 -6.34
CA ALA A 100 2.27 -5.22 -5.13
C ALA A 100 3.43 -4.23 -4.92
N ILE A 101 4.25 -3.98 -5.95
CA ILE A 101 5.33 -3.00 -5.90
C ILE A 101 4.81 -1.61 -5.52
N VAL A 102 3.71 -1.15 -6.13
CA VAL A 102 3.13 0.17 -5.81
C VAL A 102 2.68 0.25 -4.35
N VAL A 103 2.05 -0.80 -3.82
CA VAL A 103 1.66 -0.87 -2.40
C VAL A 103 2.89 -0.79 -1.49
N ALA A 104 3.93 -1.57 -1.78
CA ALA A 104 5.18 -1.58 -1.00
C ALA A 104 5.90 -0.22 -1.05
N VAL A 105 6.01 0.39 -2.22
CA VAL A 105 6.61 1.72 -2.40
C VAL A 105 5.84 2.77 -1.61
N LYS A 106 4.50 2.75 -1.67
CA LYS A 106 3.66 3.69 -0.92
C LYS A 106 3.85 3.53 0.59
N TRP A 107 3.94 2.30 1.08
CA TRP A 107 4.26 2.02 2.49
C TRP A 107 5.66 2.52 2.89
N ALA A 108 6.67 2.31 2.05
CA ALA A 108 8.02 2.78 2.31
C ALA A 108 8.06 4.31 2.42
N PHE A 109 7.39 5.03 1.52
CA PHE A 109 7.27 6.49 1.60
C PHE A 109 6.56 6.96 2.87
N ALA A 110 5.48 6.28 3.28
CA ALA A 110 4.81 6.59 4.54
C ALA A 110 5.76 6.40 5.73
N THR A 111 6.51 5.31 5.74
CA THR A 111 7.51 5.02 6.79
C THR A 111 8.60 6.08 6.84
N VAL A 112 9.18 6.45 5.70
CA VAL A 112 10.17 7.54 5.61
C VAL A 112 9.58 8.85 6.14
N ARG A 113 8.34 9.20 5.76
CA ARG A 113 7.66 10.39 6.28
C ARG A 113 7.56 10.39 7.81
N HIS A 114 7.19 9.26 8.41
CA HIS A 114 7.10 9.13 9.87
C HIS A 114 8.47 9.31 10.55
N LEU A 115 9.56 8.87 9.91
CA LEU A 115 10.92 9.05 10.42
C LEU A 115 11.40 10.50 10.33
N VAL A 116 11.05 11.22 9.26
CA VAL A 116 11.55 12.59 9.01
C VAL A 116 10.66 13.71 9.57
N THR A 117 9.42 13.42 9.98
CA THR A 117 8.50 14.43 10.52
C THR A 117 8.61 14.46 12.04
N PRO A 118 9.18 15.52 12.67
CA PRO A 118 9.29 15.60 14.12
C PRO A 118 7.92 15.66 14.79
N ALA A 119 7.78 15.02 15.96
CA ALA A 119 6.60 15.20 16.78
C ALA A 119 6.49 16.68 17.21
N ARG A 120 5.30 17.27 17.07
CA ARG A 120 5.05 18.59 17.69
C ARG A 120 5.19 18.41 19.20
N SER A 121 6.14 19.09 19.81
CA SER A 121 6.18 19.21 21.27
C SER A 121 4.89 19.90 21.73
N PRO A 122 4.17 19.34 22.73
CA PRO A 122 3.15 20.10 23.43
C PRO A 122 3.83 21.29 24.11
N ALA A 123 3.25 22.48 23.92
CA ALA A 123 3.69 23.71 24.57
C ALA A 123 3.35 23.70 26.06
#